data_AF-A0A1I4JH06-F1
#
_entry.id   AF-A0A1I4JH06-F1
#
_cell.length_a   1.000
_cell.length_b   1.000
_cell.length_c   1.000
_cell.angle_alpha   90.00
_cell.angle_beta   90.00
_cell.angle_gamma   90.00
#
_symmetry.space_group_name_H-M   'P 1'
#
loop_
_entity.id
_entity.type
_entity.pdbx_description
1 polymer ?
#
loop_
_entity_poly.entity_id
_entity_poly.type
_entity_poly.pdbx_seq_one_letter_code
_entity_poly.pdbx_strand_id
1 'polypeptide(L)' 'MPIKSPFLNVKETAEYLNIPLSRAAWAVGGIKFPAIQFGSHWRIHKEKLDEWVKENPEFLAELRAPLRGREQHGD' A
#
# COMPACT_ATOMS: atom_id res chain seq x y z
N MET A 1 12.03 -0.82 -16.44
CA MET A 1 13.12 -0.70 -15.44
C MET A 1 13.20 -2.01 -14.66
N PRO A 2 14.35 -2.69 -14.55
CA PRO A 2 14.44 -3.93 -13.80
C PRO A 2 14.41 -3.62 -12.30
N ILE A 3 13.44 -4.17 -11.59
CA ILE A 3 13.34 -4.11 -10.13
C ILE A 3 14.47 -5.00 -9.58
N LYS A 4 15.64 -4.41 -9.25
CA LYS A 4 16.82 -5.16 -8.76
C LYS A 4 16.68 -5.65 -7.31
N SER A 5 15.55 -5.41 -6.65
CA SER A 5 15.31 -5.82 -5.26
C SER A 5 13.93 -6.47 -5.13
N PRO A 6 13.78 -7.56 -4.37
CA PRO A 6 12.48 -8.16 -4.08
C PRO A 6 11.63 -7.28 -3.14
N PHE A 7 12.19 -6.19 -2.62
CA PHE A 7 11.51 -5.26 -1.72
C PHE A 7 11.11 -3.98 -2.42
N LEU A 8 9.87 -3.58 -2.22
CA LEU A 8 9.31 -2.29 -2.64
C LEU A 8 9.35 -1.32 -1.45
N ASN A 9 9.50 -0.02 -1.74
CA ASN A 9 9.17 1.06 -0.82
C ASN A 9 7.70 1.50 -0.99
N VAL A 10 7.20 2.38 -0.12
CA VAL A 10 5.80 2.85 -0.14
C VAL A 10 5.36 3.37 -1.52
N LYS A 11 6.22 4.14 -2.19
CA LYS A 11 5.93 4.69 -3.53
C LYS A 11 5.89 3.58 -4.58
N GLU A 12 6.88 2.70 -4.58
CA GLU A 12 6.91 1.55 -5.49
C GLU A 12 5.70 0.62 -5.27
N THR A 13 5.26 0.45 -4.03
CA THR A 13 4.04 -0.30 -3.69
C THR A 13 2.78 0.38 -4.22
N ALA A 14 2.69 1.71 -4.12
CA ALA A 14 1.58 2.47 -4.68
C ALA A 14 1.49 2.29 -6.20
N GLU A 15 2.63 2.40 -6.89
CA GLU A 15 2.74 2.17 -8.33
C GLU A 15 2.42 0.72 -8.70
N TYR A 16 2.93 -0.25 -7.95
CA TYR A 16 2.72 -1.68 -8.17
C TYR A 16 1.25 -2.09 -8.03
N LEU A 17 0.57 -1.62 -6.99
CA LEU A 17 -0.84 -1.95 -6.73
C LEU A 17 -1.81 -1.07 -7.51
N ASN A 18 -1.32 -0.03 -8.18
CA ASN A 18 -2.09 1.01 -8.84
C ASN A 18 -3.07 1.68 -7.86
N ILE A 19 -2.54 2.17 -6.74
CA ILE A 19 -3.31 2.87 -5.69
C ILE A 19 -2.71 4.25 -5.42
N PRO A 20 -3.48 5.19 -4.84
CA PRO A 20 -2.93 6.49 -4.44
C PRO A 20 -1.80 6.35 -3.41
N LEU A 21 -0.76 7.17 -3.52
CA LEU A 21 0.39 7.15 -2.60
C LEU A 21 -0.04 7.30 -1.13
N SER A 22 -1.01 8.19 -0.86
CA SER A 22 -1.56 8.40 0.48
C SER A 22 -2.21 7.15 1.06
N ARG A 23 -2.85 6.32 0.22
CA ARG A 23 -3.44 5.04 0.63
C ARG A 23 -2.36 4.00 0.92
N ALA A 24 -1.32 3.94 0.10
CA ALA A 24 -0.17 3.08 0.37
C ALA A 24 0.52 3.47 1.69
N ALA A 25 0.72 4.76 1.94
CA ALA A 25 1.31 5.27 3.18
C ALA A 25 0.45 4.97 4.42
N TRP A 26 -0.88 5.05 4.29
CA TRP A 26 -1.80 4.62 5.35
C TRP A 26 -1.74 3.10 5.57
N ALA A 27 -1.75 2.32 4.48
CA ALA A 27 -1.79 0.86 4.53
C ALA A 27 -0.55 0.28 5.23
N VAL A 28 0.65 0.80 4.95
CA VAL A 28 1.89 0.31 5.58
C VAL A 28 1.91 0.53 7.10
N GLY A 29 1.17 1.50 7.62
CA GLY A 29 1.01 1.69 9.06
C GLY A 29 -0.02 0.76 9.72
N GLY A 30 -0.79 0.01 8.93
CA GLY A 30 -1.83 -0.90 9.40
C GLY A 30 -1.30 -2.31 9.67
N ILE A 31 -1.82 -2.97 10.71
CA ILE A 31 -1.44 -4.33 11.13
C ILE A 31 -1.68 -5.38 10.04
N LYS A 32 -2.62 -5.13 9.12
CA LYS A 32 -3.03 -6.09 8.09
C LYS A 32 -2.13 -6.10 6.86
N PHE A 33 -1.30 -5.10 6.63
CA PHE A 33 -0.53 -4.98 5.40
C PHE A 33 0.88 -5.61 5.57
N PRO A 34 1.40 -6.39 4.60
CA PRO A 34 2.68 -7.09 4.74
C PRO A 34 3.90 -6.16 4.54
N ALA A 35 3.99 -5.11 5.37
CA ALA A 35 5.09 -4.16 5.41
C ALA A 35 5.88 -4.28 6.71
N ILE A 36 7.20 -4.09 6.61
CA ILE A 36 8.13 -4.09 7.74
C ILE A 36 8.77 -2.71 7.82
N GLN A 37 8.73 -2.11 9.01
CA GLN A 37 9.44 -0.87 9.28
C GLN A 37 10.93 -1.17 9.50
N PHE A 38 11.77 -0.55 8.67
CA PHE A 38 13.23 -0.64 8.75
C PHE A 38 13.80 0.76 8.97
N GLY A 39 13.98 1.13 10.23
CA GLY A 39 14.30 2.51 10.63
C GLY A 39 13.18 3.48 10.24
N SER A 40 13.50 4.53 9.49
CA SER A 40 12.51 5.52 9.04
C SER A 40 11.75 5.13 7.77
N HIS A 41 12.03 3.95 7.20
CA HIS A 41 11.51 3.53 5.89
C HIS A 41 10.70 2.24 6.02
N TRP A 42 9.69 2.09 5.16
CA TRP A 42 8.95 0.84 5.03
C TRP A 42 9.49 -0.01 3.89
N ARG A 43 9.55 -1.32 4.12
CA ARG A 43 9.93 -2.33 3.13
C ARG A 43 8.81 -3.36 2.98
N ILE A 44 8.43 -3.61 1.74
CA ILE A 44 7.33 -4.49 1.38
C ILE A 44 7.89 -5.60 0.49
N HIS A 45 7.85 -6.86 0.92
CA HIS A 45 8.32 -7.97 0.09
C HIS A 45 7.30 -8.24 -1.02
N LYS A 46 7.73 -8.14 -2.28
CA LYS A 46 6.83 -8.22 -3.44
C LYS A 46 6.03 -9.51 -3.48
N GLU A 47 6.67 -10.65 -3.21
CA GLU A 47 5.99 -11.96 -3.24
C GLU A 47 4.90 -12.07 -2.18
N LYS A 48 5.20 -11.64 -0.95
CA LYS A 48 4.22 -11.64 0.16
C LYS A 48 3.08 -10.68 -0.11
N LEU A 49 3.38 -9.54 -0.74
CA LEU A 49 2.36 -8.59 -1.16
C LEU A 49 1.43 -9.21 -2.21
N ASP A 50 1.97 -9.97 -3.16
CA ASP A 50 1.21 -10.63 -4.22
C ASP A 50 0.26 -11.70 -3.66
N GLU A 51 0.77 -12.55 -2.75
CA GLU A 51 -0.03 -13.54 -2.02
C GLU A 51 -1.13 -12.85 -1.21
N TRP A 52 -0.75 -11.83 -0.44
CA TRP A 52 -1.69 -11.12 0.41
C TRP A 52 -2.82 -10.45 -0.37
N VAL A 53 -2.52 -9.86 -1.53
CA VAL A 53 -3.53 -9.26 -2.42
C VAL A 53 -4.51 -10.31 -2.96
N LYS A 54 -4.01 -11.52 -3.27
CA LYS A 54 -4.87 -12.64 -3.69
C LYS A 54 -5.79 -13.09 -2.57
N GLU A 55 -5.30 -13.09 -1.34
CA GLU A 55 -6.09 -13.46 -0.15
C GLU A 55 -7.06 -12.35 0.29
N ASN A 56 -6.76 -11.08 0.01
CA ASN A 56 -7.51 -9.91 0.48
C ASN A 56 -7.97 -8.98 -0.66
N PRO A 57 -8.78 -9.47 -1.63
CA PRO A 57 -9.20 -8.67 -2.77
C PRO A 57 -10.08 -7.47 -2.36
N GLU A 58 -10.88 -7.62 -1.31
CA GLU A 58 -11.72 -6.56 -0.74
C GLU A 58 -10.90 -5.38 -0.19
N PHE A 59 -9.77 -5.67 0.45
CA PHE A 59 -8.89 -4.62 0.96
C PHE A 59 -8.21 -3.87 -0.18
N LEU A 60 -7.76 -4.57 -1.23
CA LEU A 60 -7.22 -3.91 -2.41
C LEU A 60 -8.28 -3.02 -3.08
N ALA A 61 -9.53 -3.48 -3.16
CA ALA A 61 -10.63 -2.67 -3.66
C ALA A 61 -10.85 -1.41 -2.79
N GLU A 62 -10.76 -1.52 -1.46
CA GLU A 62 -10.83 -0.38 -0.55
C GLU A 62 -9.71 0.64 -0.80
N LEU A 63 -8.47 0.18 -0.99
CA LEU A 63 -7.32 1.05 -1.27
C LEU A 63 -7.44 1.77 -2.62
N ARG A 64 -8.06 1.10 -3.61
CA ARG A 64 -8.32 1.66 -4.94
C ARG A 64 -9.53 2.58 -4.97
N ALA A 65 -10.48 2.39 -4.06
CA ALA A 65 -11.66 3.23 -4.01
C ALA A 65 -11.24 4.69 -3.80
N PRO A 66 -11.88 5.65 -4.49
CA PRO A 66 -11.69 7.05 -4.16
C PRO A 66 -11.97 7.23 -2.67
N LEU A 67 -11.21 8.12 -2.02
CA LEU A 67 -11.51 8.53 -0.64
C LEU A 67 -12.96 9.01 -0.64
N ARG A 68 -13.89 8.16 -0.20
CA ARG A 68 -15.30 8.49 -0.09
C ARG A 68 -15.32 9.65 0.90
N GLY A 69 -15.72 10.81 0.41
CA GLY A 69 -15.30 12.10 0.93
C GLY A 69 -15.09 12.13 2.43
N ARG A 70 -13.89 12.51 2.86
CA ARG A 70 -13.84 13.40 4.01
C ARG A 70 -14.54 14.66 3.49
N GLU A 71 -15.85 14.71 3.68
CA GLU A 71 -16.63 15.92 3.47
C GLU A 71 -15.82 17.03 4.11
N GLN A 72 -15.41 18.00 3.29
CA GLN A 72 -14.80 19.19 3.80
C GLN A 72 -15.89 19.90 4.59
N HIS A 73 -15.97 19.60 5.89
CA HIS A 73 -16.61 20.49 6.84
C HIS A 73 -15.64 21.67 6.98
N GLY A 74 -15.70 22.56 5.99
CA GLY A 74 -15.29 23.93 6.18
C GLY A 74 -16.37 24.58 7.02
N ASP A 75 -16.02 24.94 8.24
CA ASP A 75 -16.60 26.05 8.98
C ASP A 75 -15.57 27.19 8.97
#